data_AF-A0A4R6WG73-F1
#
_entry.id   AF-A0A4R6WG73-F1
#
_cell.length_a   1.000
_cell.length_b   1.000
_cell.length_c   1.000
_cell.angle_alpha   90.00
_cell.angle_beta   90.00
_cell.angle_gamma   90.00
#
_symmetry.space_group_name_H-M   'P 1'
#
loop_
_entity.id
_entity.type
_entity.pdbx_description
1 polymer ?
#
loop_
_entity_poly.entity_id
_entity_poly.type
_entity_poly.pdbx_seq_one_letter_code
_entity_poly.pdbx_strand_id
1 'polypeptide(L)'
;MTIKELQGITKQFEYYRMIAEKAISCLSEEELNLKISTESNSVAMLMRHLTGNLLSRFTDFFTEDGEKSWRNRDEEFADGTYEKIALITEWNKAWEVLFQTLKGIDTTNIEQSVKIRNQEHTIAEAIYRQLSHYPYHIGQIVFIGKLIRNQDWQSLTIAKNKSQEYNRDKFDNPNSETHFSQGYLDKNT
;
A
#
# COMPACT_ATOMS: atom_id res chain seq x y z
N MET A 1 2.44 20.11 5.77
CA MET A 1 3.19 19.61 4.60
C MET A 1 2.88 20.51 3.41
N THR A 2 3.72 20.55 2.38
CA THR A 2 3.48 21.27 1.13
C THR A 2 2.84 20.38 0.07
N ILE A 3 2.25 20.97 -0.97
CA ILE A 3 1.71 20.23 -2.12
C ILE A 3 2.81 19.41 -2.83
N LYS A 4 4.03 19.93 -2.90
CA LYS A 4 5.17 19.20 -3.48
C LYS A 4 5.53 17.96 -2.65
N GLU A 5 5.51 18.07 -1.32
CA GLU A 5 5.72 16.91 -0.44
C GLU A 5 4.61 15.88 -0.62
N LEU A 6 3.35 16.33 -0.71
CA LEU A 6 2.21 15.45 -0.96
C LEU A 6 2.36 14.67 -2.26
N GLN A 7 2.76 15.32 -3.36
CA GLN A 7 3.04 14.65 -4.64
C GLN A 7 4.10 13.55 -4.50
N GLY A 8 5.18 13.82 -3.77
CA GLY A 8 6.21 12.82 -3.47
C GLY A 8 5.68 11.63 -2.67
N ILE A 9 4.82 11.89 -1.68
CA ILE A 9 4.17 10.83 -0.89
C ILE A 9 3.19 10.01 -1.71
N THR A 10 2.39 10.64 -2.58
CA THR A 10 1.50 9.93 -3.51
C THR A 10 2.30 8.94 -4.36
N LYS A 11 3.46 9.34 -4.86
CA LYS A 11 4.37 8.46 -5.61
C LYS A 11 4.92 7.30 -4.77
N GLN A 12 5.11 7.49 -3.45
CA GLN A 12 5.46 6.39 -2.53
C GLN A 12 4.30 5.40 -2.36
N PHE A 13 3.08 5.89 -2.17
CA PHE A 13 1.90 5.04 -2.07
C PHE A 13 1.68 4.22 -3.33
N GLU A 14 1.78 4.82 -4.52
CA GLU A 14 1.74 4.12 -5.81
C GLU A 14 2.82 3.03 -5.89
N TYR A 15 4.05 3.35 -5.49
CA TYR A 15 5.16 2.41 -5.48
C TYR A 15 4.89 1.21 -4.56
N TYR A 16 4.46 1.44 -3.32
CA TYR A 16 4.18 0.35 -2.38
C TYR A 16 2.96 -0.48 -2.77
N ARG A 17 1.90 0.15 -3.32
CA ARG A 17 0.77 -0.56 -3.94
C ARG A 17 1.27 -1.52 -5.02
N MET A 18 2.10 -1.05 -5.94
CA MET A 18 2.70 -1.89 -6.99
C MET A 18 3.51 -3.06 -6.39
N ILE A 19 4.32 -2.82 -5.35
CA ILE A 19 5.09 -3.89 -4.69
C ILE A 19 4.15 -4.97 -4.13
N ALA A 20 3.08 -4.56 -3.44
CA ALA A 20 2.08 -5.47 -2.91
C ALA A 20 1.39 -6.27 -4.04
N GLU A 21 0.95 -5.61 -5.10
CA GLU A 21 0.26 -6.23 -6.23
C GLU A 21 1.14 -7.24 -6.95
N LYS A 22 2.42 -6.91 -7.19
CA LYS A 22 3.38 -7.88 -7.75
C LYS A 22 3.56 -9.09 -6.83
N ALA A 23 3.66 -8.89 -5.51
CA ALA A 23 3.74 -9.99 -4.55
C ALA A 23 2.48 -10.88 -4.58
N ILE A 24 1.29 -10.28 -4.56
CA ILE A 24 -0.01 -10.96 -4.60
C ILE A 24 -0.18 -11.74 -5.91
N SER A 25 0.30 -11.19 -7.03
CA SER A 25 0.23 -11.85 -8.35
C SER A 25 1.04 -13.15 -8.42
N CYS A 26 2.10 -13.26 -7.61
CA CYS A 26 2.95 -14.46 -7.53
C CYS A 26 2.30 -15.63 -6.77
N LEU A 27 1.17 -15.40 -6.10
CA LEU A 27 0.53 -16.37 -5.20
C LEU A 27 -0.81 -16.87 -5.76
N SER A 28 -1.09 -18.16 -5.61
CA SER A 28 -2.41 -18.75 -5.84
C SER A 28 -3.41 -18.31 -4.77
N GLU A 29 -4.71 -18.56 -4.98
CA GLU A 29 -5.72 -18.29 -3.95
C GLU A 29 -5.48 -19.10 -2.66
N GLU A 30 -5.09 -20.37 -2.80
CA GLU A 30 -4.73 -21.21 -1.66
C GLU A 30 -3.52 -20.63 -0.91
N GLU A 31 -2.48 -20.21 -1.63
CA GLU A 31 -1.28 -19.60 -1.06
C GLU A 31 -1.59 -18.25 -0.37
N LEU A 32 -2.55 -17.46 -0.88
CA LEU A 32 -2.98 -16.22 -0.23
C LEU A 32 -3.61 -16.48 1.15
N ASN A 33 -4.35 -17.59 1.28
CA ASN A 33 -5.05 -17.96 2.51
C ASN A 33 -4.18 -18.76 3.48
N LEU A 34 -2.99 -19.22 3.06
CA LEU A 34 -2.08 -20.01 3.89
C LEU A 34 -1.52 -19.19 5.06
N LYS A 35 -1.64 -19.73 6.28
CA LYS A 35 -0.93 -19.26 7.47
C LYS A 35 0.35 -20.06 7.67
N ILE A 36 1.49 -19.38 7.74
CA ILE A 36 2.81 -20.02 7.94
C ILE A 36 2.99 -20.52 9.39
N SER A 37 2.29 -19.91 10.35
CA SER A 37 2.20 -20.37 11.74
C SER A 37 0.91 -19.87 12.37
N THR A 38 0.57 -20.38 13.56
CA THR A 38 -0.66 -20.00 14.28
C THR A 38 -0.77 -18.50 14.55
N GLU A 39 0.36 -17.87 14.89
CA GLU A 39 0.47 -16.45 15.21
C GLU A 39 0.66 -15.55 13.98
N SER A 40 0.88 -16.14 12.80
CA SER A 40 1.08 -15.38 11.56
C SER A 40 -0.24 -15.09 10.88
N ASN A 41 -0.39 -13.87 10.38
CA ASN A 41 -1.45 -13.53 9.43
C ASN A 41 -1.14 -14.18 8.07
N SER A 42 -2.18 -14.61 7.36
CA SER A 42 -2.07 -14.94 5.93
C SER A 42 -1.97 -13.66 5.09
N VAL A 43 -1.57 -13.79 3.83
CA VAL A 43 -1.58 -12.64 2.90
C VAL A 43 -3.00 -12.10 2.71
N ALA A 44 -4.00 -12.98 2.64
CA ALA A 44 -5.41 -12.60 2.55
C ALA A 44 -5.86 -11.75 3.76
N MET A 45 -5.49 -12.12 4.99
CA MET A 45 -5.77 -11.30 6.19
C MET A 45 -5.11 -9.93 6.12
N LEU A 46 -3.84 -9.87 5.69
CA LEU A 46 -3.13 -8.59 5.54
C LEU A 46 -3.75 -7.70 4.46
N MET A 47 -4.21 -8.29 3.35
CA MET A 47 -4.96 -7.57 2.33
C MET A 47 -6.25 -6.98 2.91
N ARG A 48 -7.05 -7.78 3.62
CA ARG A 48 -8.29 -7.33 4.27
C ARG A 48 -8.04 -6.22 5.28
N HIS A 49 -7.00 -6.37 6.09
CA HIS A 49 -6.61 -5.36 7.07
C HIS A 49 -6.28 -4.01 6.43
N LEU A 50 -5.43 -4.02 5.40
CA LEU A 50 -5.05 -2.81 4.69
C LEU A 50 -6.24 -2.19 3.96
N THR A 51 -7.09 -2.99 3.32
CA THR A 51 -8.34 -2.55 2.67
C THR A 51 -9.27 -1.86 3.67
N GLY A 52 -9.57 -2.50 4.81
CA GLY A 52 -10.43 -1.91 5.85
C GLY A 52 -9.84 -0.65 6.45
N ASN A 53 -8.52 -0.62 6.67
CA ASN A 53 -7.83 0.58 7.11
C ASN A 53 -7.93 1.71 6.09
N LEU A 54 -7.57 1.49 4.82
CA LEU A 54 -7.65 2.47 3.74
C LEU A 54 -9.05 3.08 3.62
N LEU A 55 -10.07 2.22 3.50
CA LEU A 55 -11.46 2.69 3.38
C LEU A 55 -11.86 3.51 4.60
N SER A 56 -11.50 3.07 5.81
CA SER A 56 -11.89 3.76 7.03
C SER A 56 -11.21 5.11 7.18
N ARG A 57 -9.90 5.19 6.88
CA ARG A 57 -9.13 6.42 7.04
C ARG A 57 -9.47 7.49 6.02
N PHE A 58 -9.83 7.10 4.79
CA PHE A 58 -9.90 8.05 3.67
C PHE A 58 -11.30 8.26 3.07
N THR A 59 -12.30 7.44 3.40
CA THR A 59 -13.70 7.76 3.06
C THR A 59 -14.13 8.99 3.83
N ASP A 60 -14.72 9.98 3.16
CA ASP A 60 -15.22 11.22 3.79
C ASP A 60 -14.16 11.91 4.67
N PHE A 61 -12.92 11.94 4.19
CA PHE A 61 -11.70 12.29 4.94
C PHE A 61 -11.75 13.62 5.69
N PHE A 62 -12.40 14.64 5.11
CA PHE A 62 -12.48 15.98 5.71
C PHE A 62 -13.69 16.18 6.63
N THR A 63 -14.69 15.32 6.55
CA THR A 63 -16.01 15.56 7.16
C THR A 63 -16.37 14.58 8.26
N GLU A 64 -15.76 13.40 8.27
CA GLU A 64 -16.03 12.35 9.23
C GLU A 64 -14.76 11.88 9.94
N ASP A 65 -14.93 11.15 11.05
CA ASP A 65 -13.80 10.50 11.71
C ASP A 65 -13.21 9.41 10.81
N GLY A 66 -11.88 9.33 10.76
CA GLY A 66 -11.14 8.32 10.02
C GLY A 66 -11.18 6.94 10.67
N GLU A 67 -11.75 6.76 11.85
CA GLU A 67 -12.21 5.47 12.37
C GLU A 67 -13.73 5.36 12.19
N LYS A 68 -14.13 4.78 11.07
CA LYS A 68 -15.53 4.58 10.73
C LYS A 68 -16.22 3.58 11.64
N SER A 69 -17.45 3.88 12.03
CA SER A 69 -18.29 3.01 12.88
C SER A 69 -18.56 1.63 12.26
N TRP A 70 -18.55 1.54 10.93
CA TRP A 70 -18.73 0.30 10.19
C TRP A 70 -17.45 -0.55 10.09
N ARG A 71 -16.27 0.00 10.46
CA ARG A 71 -15.03 -0.78 10.43
C ARG A 71 -14.99 -1.74 11.61
N ASN A 72 -14.95 -3.03 11.31
CA ASN A 72 -14.67 -4.06 12.29
C ASN A 72 -13.25 -4.59 12.10
N ARG A 73 -12.32 -4.09 12.91
CA ARG A 73 -10.89 -4.47 12.81
C ARG A 73 -10.68 -5.95 13.12
N ASP A 74 -11.38 -6.50 14.11
CA ASP A 74 -11.11 -7.87 14.54
C ASP A 74 -11.53 -8.88 13.47
N GLU A 75 -12.61 -8.59 12.76
CA GLU A 75 -13.04 -9.37 11.61
C GLU A 75 -12.02 -9.35 10.45
N GLU A 76 -11.21 -8.30 10.29
CA GLU A 76 -10.14 -8.24 9.27
C GLU A 76 -9.10 -9.37 9.46
N PHE A 77 -8.99 -9.92 10.67
CA PHE A 77 -8.05 -10.98 11.06
C PHE A 77 -8.72 -12.32 11.38
N ALA A 78 -10.03 -12.44 11.20
CA ALA A 78 -10.74 -13.70 11.41
C ALA A 78 -10.15 -14.80 10.52
N ASP A 79 -10.10 -16.04 11.03
CA ASP A 79 -9.73 -17.20 10.23
C ASP A 79 -10.82 -17.50 9.20
N GLY A 80 -10.42 -17.88 7.98
CA GLY A 80 -11.35 -18.16 6.90
C GLY A 80 -10.65 -18.38 5.57
N THR A 81 -11.44 -18.65 4.54
CA THR A 81 -10.98 -18.67 3.15
C THR A 81 -11.60 -17.49 2.42
N TYR A 82 -10.75 -16.71 1.76
CA TYR A 82 -11.14 -15.49 1.06
C TYR A 82 -10.81 -15.64 -0.42
N GLU A 83 -11.83 -15.39 -1.26
CA GLU A 83 -11.68 -15.46 -2.70
C GLU A 83 -10.75 -14.37 -3.22
N LYS A 84 -9.78 -14.75 -4.04
CA LYS A 84 -8.75 -13.87 -4.58
C LYS A 84 -9.36 -12.73 -5.39
N ILE A 85 -10.40 -12.99 -6.17
CA ILE A 85 -11.09 -11.97 -6.98
C ILE A 85 -11.75 -10.93 -6.08
N ALA A 86 -12.43 -11.35 -5.02
CA ALA A 86 -13.06 -10.44 -4.06
C ALA A 86 -12.01 -9.60 -3.31
N LEU A 87 -10.92 -10.22 -2.87
CA LEU A 87 -9.79 -9.54 -2.23
C LEU A 87 -9.20 -8.44 -3.12
N ILE A 88 -8.92 -8.75 -4.39
CA ILE A 88 -8.36 -7.80 -5.36
C ILE A 88 -9.34 -6.66 -5.65
N THR A 89 -10.63 -6.98 -5.78
CA THR A 89 -11.68 -5.99 -6.07
C THR A 89 -11.76 -4.94 -4.97
N GLU A 90 -11.88 -5.36 -3.71
CA GLU A 90 -11.95 -4.44 -2.57
C GLU A 90 -10.61 -3.73 -2.33
N TRP A 91 -9.49 -4.41 -2.53
CA TRP A 91 -8.16 -3.79 -2.47
C TRP A 91 -8.03 -2.60 -3.43
N ASN A 92 -8.41 -2.80 -4.70
CA ASN A 92 -8.35 -1.74 -5.72
C ASN A 92 -9.25 -0.56 -5.37
N LYS A 93 -10.48 -0.83 -4.91
CA LYS A 93 -11.41 0.20 -4.45
C LYS A 93 -10.83 1.01 -3.28
N ALA A 94 -10.20 0.34 -2.32
CA ALA A 94 -9.61 1.00 -1.15
C ALA A 94 -8.45 1.93 -1.51
N TRP A 95 -7.57 1.50 -2.42
CA TRP A 95 -6.50 2.36 -2.94
C TRP A 95 -7.05 3.54 -3.76
N GLU A 96 -8.11 3.32 -4.54
CA GLU A 96 -8.75 4.40 -5.30
C GLU A 96 -9.29 5.50 -4.37
N VAL A 97 -9.93 5.12 -3.25
CA VAL A 97 -10.39 6.09 -2.25
C VAL A 97 -9.23 6.92 -1.71
N LEU A 98 -8.09 6.31 -1.38
CA LEU A 98 -6.89 7.06 -0.99
C LEU A 98 -6.48 8.05 -2.08
N PHE A 99 -6.28 7.59 -3.31
CA PHE A 99 -5.74 8.45 -4.37
C PHE A 99 -6.68 9.58 -4.76
N GLN A 100 -7.99 9.35 -4.77
CA GLN A 100 -8.98 10.41 -4.99
C GLN A 100 -8.93 11.44 -3.85
N THR A 101 -8.81 11.01 -2.59
CA THR A 101 -8.65 11.91 -1.46
C THR A 101 -7.36 12.73 -1.57
N LEU A 102 -6.20 12.10 -1.88
CA LEU A 102 -4.94 12.82 -2.05
C LEU A 102 -4.98 13.83 -3.21
N LYS A 103 -5.69 13.50 -4.29
CA LYS A 103 -5.90 14.40 -5.44
C LYS A 103 -6.76 15.63 -5.08
N GLY A 104 -7.67 15.49 -4.12
CA GLY A 104 -8.53 16.57 -3.63
C GLY A 104 -7.85 17.52 -2.62
N ILE A 105 -6.64 17.22 -2.16
CA ILE A 105 -5.90 18.11 -1.26
C ILE A 105 -5.17 19.19 -2.08
N ASP A 106 -5.43 20.45 -1.76
CA ASP A 106 -4.85 21.61 -2.42
C ASP A 106 -4.43 22.70 -1.41
N THR A 107 -3.92 23.83 -1.91
CA THR A 107 -3.44 24.93 -1.07
C THR A 107 -4.51 25.55 -0.17
N THR A 108 -5.79 25.32 -0.45
CA THR A 108 -6.92 25.88 0.31
C THR A 108 -7.32 25.01 1.50
N ASN A 109 -7.02 23.70 1.45
CA ASN A 109 -7.45 22.75 2.47
C ASN A 109 -6.31 21.99 3.17
N ILE A 110 -5.06 22.08 2.69
CA ILE A 110 -3.92 21.31 3.21
C ILE A 110 -3.57 21.57 4.69
N GLU A 111 -4.03 22.69 5.25
CA GLU A 111 -3.85 23.05 6.67
C GLU A 111 -5.05 22.67 7.55
N GLN A 112 -6.11 22.08 6.98
CA GLN A 112 -7.28 21.65 7.74
C GLN A 112 -6.92 20.49 8.68
N SER A 113 -7.64 20.45 9.81
CA SER A 113 -7.61 19.30 10.72
C SER A 113 -8.57 18.22 10.26
N VAL A 114 -8.16 16.96 10.41
CA VAL A 114 -8.99 15.77 10.27
C VAL A 114 -9.07 15.04 11.60
N LYS A 115 -10.06 14.15 11.75
CA LYS A 115 -10.23 13.38 12.99
C LYS A 115 -9.87 11.93 12.79
N ILE A 116 -9.17 11.34 13.75
CA ILE A 116 -8.98 9.90 13.83
C ILE A 116 -9.16 9.48 15.29
N ARG A 117 -10.20 8.70 15.57
CA ARG A 117 -10.58 8.25 16.92
C ARG A 117 -10.84 9.42 17.87
N ASN A 118 -11.63 10.38 17.41
CA ASN A 118 -12.00 11.59 18.12
C ASN A 118 -10.81 12.47 18.55
N GLN A 119 -9.67 12.32 17.87
CA GLN A 119 -8.48 13.15 18.04
C GLN A 119 -8.25 13.93 16.76
N GLU A 120 -8.01 15.24 16.90
CA GLU A 120 -7.66 16.10 15.77
C GLU A 120 -6.20 15.89 15.38
N HIS A 121 -5.98 15.84 14.08
CA HIS A 121 -4.67 15.71 13.46
C HIS A 121 -4.59 16.65 12.27
N THR A 122 -3.40 17.14 11.99
CA THR A 122 -3.10 17.71 10.67
C THR A 122 -3.21 16.63 9.60
N ILE A 123 -3.52 17.04 8.37
CA ILE A 123 -3.49 16.14 7.20
C ILE A 123 -2.14 15.44 7.06
N ALA A 124 -1.04 16.15 7.36
CA ALA A 124 0.30 15.59 7.32
C ALA A 124 0.47 14.42 8.31
N GLU A 125 0.05 14.57 9.56
CA GLU A 125 0.11 13.49 10.57
C GLU A 125 -0.73 12.28 10.15
N ALA A 126 -1.95 12.53 9.65
CA ALA A 126 -2.83 11.47 9.16
C ALA A 126 -2.18 10.67 8.01
N ILE A 127 -1.56 11.37 7.05
CA ILE A 127 -0.89 10.77 5.89
C ILE A 127 0.41 10.05 6.30
N TYR A 128 1.28 10.68 7.11
CA TYR A 128 2.55 10.08 7.53
C TYR A 128 2.36 8.78 8.33
N ARG A 129 1.30 8.73 9.14
CA ARG A 129 0.91 7.50 9.83
C ARG A 129 0.66 6.36 8.84
N GLN A 130 -0.04 6.62 7.74
CA GLN A 130 -0.31 5.61 6.72
C GLN A 130 0.90 5.31 5.85
N LEU A 131 1.73 6.32 5.56
CA LEU A 131 3.00 6.15 4.83
C LEU A 131 3.96 5.22 5.56
N SER A 132 3.85 5.08 6.88
CA SER A 132 4.63 4.10 7.66
C SER A 132 3.91 2.76 7.79
N HIS A 133 2.60 2.80 8.01
CA HIS A 133 1.77 1.62 8.25
C HIS A 133 1.63 0.70 7.02
N TYR A 134 1.43 1.25 5.82
CA TYR A 134 1.24 0.43 4.62
C TYR A 134 2.52 -0.30 4.21
N PRO A 135 3.70 0.36 4.14
CA PRO A 135 4.96 -0.35 3.88
C PRO A 135 5.27 -1.44 4.90
N TYR A 136 4.92 -1.22 6.18
CA TYR A 136 5.09 -2.24 7.23
C TYR A 136 4.35 -3.54 6.89
N HIS A 137 3.04 -3.46 6.58
CA HIS A 137 2.25 -4.65 6.24
C HIS A 137 2.54 -5.19 4.83
N ILE A 138 2.88 -4.33 3.87
CA ILE A 138 3.31 -4.77 2.54
C ILE A 138 4.64 -5.53 2.62
N GLY A 139 5.55 -5.13 3.52
CA GLY A 139 6.75 -5.89 3.83
C GLY A 139 6.43 -7.29 4.35
N GLN A 140 5.41 -7.43 5.19
CA GLN A 140 4.93 -8.74 5.65
C GLN A 140 4.37 -9.59 4.50
N ILE A 141 3.55 -9.00 3.61
CA ILE A 141 3.02 -9.68 2.41
C ILE A 141 4.17 -10.21 1.55
N VAL A 142 5.17 -9.37 1.27
CA VAL A 142 6.34 -9.76 0.47
C VAL A 142 7.13 -10.87 1.16
N PHE A 143 7.33 -10.78 2.47
CA PHE A 143 8.08 -11.78 3.22
C PHE A 143 7.38 -13.14 3.24
N ILE A 144 6.07 -13.16 3.49
CA ILE A 144 5.27 -14.39 3.45
C ILE A 144 5.29 -14.98 2.03
N GLY A 145 5.11 -14.16 1.00
CA GLY A 145 5.17 -14.63 -0.39
C GLY A 145 6.52 -15.27 -0.73
N LYS A 146 7.64 -14.71 -0.24
CA LYS A 146 8.97 -15.32 -0.38
C LYS A 146 9.09 -16.66 0.34
N LEU A 147 8.53 -16.79 1.54
CA LEU A 147 8.55 -18.04 2.29
C LEU A 147 7.78 -19.15 1.56
N ILE A 148 6.63 -18.82 0.98
CA ILE A 148 5.79 -19.76 0.23
C ILE A 148 6.46 -20.17 -1.09
N ARG A 149 6.86 -19.20 -1.90
CA ARG A 149 7.38 -19.46 -3.26
C ARG A 149 8.83 -19.91 -3.26
N ASN A 150 9.61 -19.58 -2.24
CA ASN A 150 11.02 -19.93 -2.08
C ASN A 150 11.84 -19.68 -3.37
N GLN A 151 12.20 -20.74 -4.10
CA GLN A 151 12.99 -20.65 -5.34
C GLN A 151 12.19 -20.09 -6.53
N ASP A 152 10.86 -20.21 -6.50
CA ASP A 152 9.96 -19.69 -7.53
C ASP A 152 9.57 -18.22 -7.30
N TRP A 153 10.17 -17.56 -6.31
CA TRP A 153 9.90 -16.16 -6.03
C TRP A 153 10.49 -15.25 -7.12
N GLN A 154 9.65 -14.39 -7.68
CA GLN A 154 10.08 -13.39 -8.66
C GLN A 154 10.48 -12.08 -7.97
N SER A 155 11.62 -11.51 -8.36
CA SER A 155 12.05 -10.21 -7.83
C SER A 155 11.08 -9.10 -8.26
N LEU A 156 10.58 -8.32 -7.30
CA LEU A 156 9.59 -7.27 -7.55
C LEU A 156 10.22 -5.96 -8.07
N THR A 157 11.52 -5.78 -7.80
CA THR A 157 12.33 -4.61 -8.18
C THR A 157 13.65 -5.04 -8.82
N ILE A 158 14.80 -4.69 -8.24
CA ILE A 158 16.12 -5.08 -8.73
C ILE A 158 16.41 -6.51 -8.27
N ALA A 159 16.55 -7.42 -9.24
CA ALA A 159 16.86 -8.82 -8.94
C ALA A 159 18.21 -8.99 -8.22
N LYS A 160 18.32 -10.07 -7.45
CA LYS A 160 19.56 -10.42 -6.75
C LYS A 160 20.71 -10.49 -7.77
N ASN A 161 21.85 -9.89 -7.43
CA ASN A 161 23.04 -9.79 -8.28
C ASN A 161 22.87 -8.95 -9.58
N LYS A 162 21.78 -8.19 -9.73
CA LYS A 162 21.54 -7.32 -10.90
C LYS A 162 21.70 -5.82 -10.63
N SER A 163 22.20 -5.43 -9.46
CA SER A 163 22.38 -4.02 -9.09
C SER A 163 23.40 -3.28 -9.95
N GLN A 164 24.49 -3.94 -10.36
CA GLN A 164 25.51 -3.31 -11.22
C GLN A 164 24.96 -2.96 -12.61
N GLU A 165 24.20 -3.87 -13.21
CA GLU A 165 23.53 -3.66 -14.50
C GLU A 165 22.51 -2.52 -14.39
N TYR A 166 21.64 -2.57 -13.37
CA TYR A 166 20.67 -1.50 -13.11
C TYR A 166 21.33 -0.13 -12.91
N ASN A 167 22.43 -0.07 -12.15
CA ASN A 167 23.14 1.18 -11.88
C ASN A 167 23.80 1.73 -13.14
N ARG A 168 24.44 0.88 -13.96
CA ARG A 168 25.01 1.30 -15.23
C ARG A 168 23.95 1.97 -16.10
N ASP A 169 22.81 1.31 -16.31
CA ASP A 169 21.71 1.86 -17.11
C ASP A 169 21.19 3.20 -16.54
N LYS A 170 21.18 3.36 -15.21
CA LYS A 170 20.77 4.62 -14.57
C LYS A 170 21.78 5.74 -14.75
N PHE A 171 23.07 5.48 -14.62
CA PHE A 171 24.12 6.48 -14.71
C PHE A 171 24.58 6.77 -16.14
N ASP A 172 24.17 5.94 -17.11
CA ASP A 172 24.34 6.20 -18.56
C ASP A 172 23.38 7.29 -19.07
N ASN A 173 22.40 7.71 -18.27
CA ASN A 173 21.47 8.79 -18.58
C ASN A 173 21.83 10.07 -17.80
N PRO A 174 21.61 11.27 -18.38
CA PRO A 174 21.76 12.53 -17.66
C PRO A 174 20.87 12.61 -16.41
N ASN A 175 21.27 13.44 -15.45
CA ASN A 175 20.44 13.74 -14.28
C ASN A 175 19.05 14.22 -14.70
N SER A 176 18.02 13.68 -14.05
CA SER A 176 16.62 14.05 -14.28
C SER A 176 15.93 14.31 -12.94
N GLU A 177 14.91 15.19 -12.95
CA GLU A 177 14.06 15.43 -11.78
C GLU A 177 12.94 14.38 -11.64
N THR A 178 13.05 13.24 -12.32
CA THR A 178 12.04 12.18 -12.28
C THR A 178 12.10 11.42 -10.95
N HIS A 179 10.94 11.14 -10.36
CA HIS A 179 10.84 10.35 -9.14
C HIS A 179 11.31 8.90 -9.37
N PHE A 180 11.95 8.26 -8.38
CA PHE A 180 12.55 6.93 -8.56
C PHE A 180 11.54 5.82 -8.90
N SER A 181 10.27 6.00 -8.50
CA SER A 181 9.19 5.04 -8.80
C SER A 181 8.74 5.06 -10.25
N GLN A 182 9.02 6.13 -11.00
CA GLN A 182 8.54 6.34 -12.37
C GLN A 182 8.92 5.15 -13.29
N GLY A 183 10.19 4.73 -13.26
CA GLY A 183 10.66 3.61 -14.07
C GLY A 183 10.09 2.23 -13.69
N TYR A 184 9.38 2.13 -12.56
CA TYR A 184 8.65 0.93 -12.15
C TYR A 184 7.16 1.01 -12.48
N LEU A 185 6.55 2.19 -12.36
CA LEU A 185 5.12 2.42 -12.57
C LEU A 185 4.77 2.46 -14.07
N ASP A 186 5.62 3.07 -14.89
CA ASP A 186 5.39 3.21 -16.35
C ASP A 186 5.46 1.88 -17.11
N LYS A 187 6.07 0.85 -16.51
CA LYS A 187 6.18 -0.49 -17.13
C LYS A 187 4.93 -1.36 -16.91
N ASN A 188 3.96 -0.86 -16.15
CA ASN A 188 2.69 -1.56 -15.88
C ASN A 188 1.48 -0.93 -16.61
N THR A 189 1.71 0.08 -17.45
CA THR A 189 0.74 0.65 -18.42
C THR A 189 1.06 0.16 -19.83
#